data_AF-A0A552LDY6-F1
#
_entry.id   AF-A0A552LDY6-F1
#
_cell.length_a   1.000
_cell.length_b   1.000
_cell.length_c   1.000
_cell.angle_alpha   90.00
_cell.angle_beta   90.00
_cell.angle_gamma   90.00
#
_symmetry.space_group_name_H-M   'P 1'
#
loop_
_entity.id
_entity.type
_entity.pdbx_description
1 polymer ?
#
loop_
_entity_poly.entity_id
_entity_poly.type
_entity_poly.pdbx_seq_one_letter_code
_entity_poly.pdbx_strand_id
1 'polypeptide(L)'
;MTTTADDVWKLLAELAEAQKETERILKEQSLKTDRQITRLSQEIGNLGGKWGRFVENMVAPACETLFLNRQIPVHQVSQRVRKRLDGKTLEIDVLVTNENHVLVVEVKSSLSVDDVKELIKNLT
;
A
#
# COMPACT_ATOMS: atom_id res chain seq x y z
N MET A 1 40.39 11.68 -51.51
CA MET A 1 41.30 11.34 -50.40
C MET A 1 41.02 9.89 -50.02
N THR A 2 42.04 9.03 -50.09
CA THR A 2 41.93 7.62 -49.70
C THR A 2 42.12 7.51 -48.20
N THR A 3 41.09 7.09 -47.47
CA THR A 3 41.17 6.77 -46.05
C THR A 3 42.23 5.68 -45.85
N THR A 4 43.19 5.95 -44.98
CA THR A 4 44.26 4.99 -44.67
C THR A 4 43.79 3.99 -43.59
N ALA A 5 44.51 2.88 -43.44
CA ALA A 5 44.21 1.91 -42.39
C ALA A 5 44.30 2.54 -40.98
N ASP A 6 45.19 3.50 -40.78
CA ASP A 6 45.37 4.22 -39.50
C ASP A 6 44.16 5.10 -39.17
N ASP A 7 43.56 5.74 -40.18
CA ASP A 7 42.33 6.54 -40.01
C ASP A 7 41.16 5.65 -39.56
N VAL A 8 41.07 4.42 -40.09
CA VAL A 8 40.05 3.45 -39.68
C VAL A 8 40.26 2.98 -38.24
N TRP A 9 41.51 2.68 -37.84
CA TRP A 9 41.81 2.27 -36.47
C TRP A 9 41.52 3.36 -35.45
N LYS A 10 41.79 4.62 -35.78
CA LYS A 10 41.46 5.75 -34.94
C LYS A 10 39.95 5.88 -34.74
N LEU A 11 39.17 5.77 -35.82
CA LEU A 11 37.70 5.79 -35.75
C LEU A 11 37.14 4.64 -34.90
N LEU A 12 37.72 3.43 -35.01
CA LEU A 12 37.31 2.28 -34.20
C LEU A 12 37.62 2.48 -32.70
N ALA A 13 38.75 3.10 -32.38
CA ALA A 13 39.10 3.42 -31.00
C ALA A 13 38.16 4.48 -30.40
N GLU A 14 37.84 5.53 -31.16
CA GLU A 14 36.88 6.56 -30.76
C GLU A 14 35.46 5.97 -30.58
N LEU A 15 35.04 5.07 -31.48
CA LEU A 15 33.76 4.36 -31.36
C LEU A 15 33.70 3.47 -30.12
N ALA A 16 34.77 2.72 -29.82
CA ALA A 16 34.84 1.87 -28.65
C ALA A 16 34.75 2.68 -27.34
N GLU A 17 35.38 3.85 -27.30
CA GLU A 17 35.30 4.74 -26.14
C GLU A 17 33.90 5.37 -26.00
N ALA A 18 33.30 5.81 -27.11
CA ALA A 18 31.93 6.29 -27.12
C ALA A 18 30.92 5.22 -26.67
N GLN A 19 31.14 3.95 -27.03
CA GLN A 19 30.31 2.83 -26.56
C GLN A 19 30.43 2.63 -25.04
N LYS A 20 31.66 2.63 -24.48
CA LYS A 20 31.85 2.51 -23.02
C LYS A 20 31.19 3.65 -22.26
N GLU A 21 31.31 4.88 -22.75
CA GLU A 21 30.67 6.03 -22.12
C GLU A 21 29.14 5.94 -22.21
N THR A 22 28.62 5.47 -23.34
CA THR A 22 27.18 5.20 -23.52
C THR A 22 26.69 4.15 -22.53
N GLU A 23 27.41 3.03 -22.36
CA GLU A 23 27.10 1.99 -21.36
C GLU A 23 27.11 2.53 -19.93
N ARG A 24 28.09 3.39 -19.60
CA ARG A 24 28.20 4.02 -18.28
C ARG A 24 26.99 4.91 -18.01
N ILE A 25 26.63 5.79 -18.94
CA ILE A 25 25.48 6.69 -18.82
C ILE A 25 24.18 5.90 -18.71
N LEU A 26 24.00 4.87 -19.54
CA LEU A 26 22.82 3.99 -19.48
C LEU A 26 22.70 3.29 -18.13
N LYS A 27 23.81 2.77 -17.59
CA LYS A 27 23.83 2.14 -16.27
C LYS A 27 23.48 3.13 -15.16
N GLU A 28 24.03 4.34 -15.20
CA GLU A 28 23.73 5.38 -14.22
C GLU A 28 22.28 5.85 -14.29
N GLN A 29 21.75 6.03 -15.50
CA GLN A 29 20.35 6.38 -15.72
C GLN A 29 19.41 5.26 -15.26
N SER A 30 19.75 4.00 -15.54
CA SER A 30 19.00 2.84 -15.08
C SER A 30 18.93 2.78 -13.54
N LEU A 31 20.08 2.90 -12.86
CA LEU A 31 20.14 2.94 -11.39
C LEU A 31 19.36 4.12 -10.79
N LYS A 32 19.38 5.29 -11.45
CA LYS A 32 18.61 6.46 -11.00
C LYS A 32 17.10 6.21 -11.16
N THR A 33 16.70 5.58 -12.27
CA THR A 33 15.31 5.24 -12.57
C THR A 33 14.79 4.21 -11.56
N ASP A 34 15.55 3.14 -11.28
CA ASP A 34 15.19 2.12 -10.30
C ASP A 34 14.96 2.72 -8.90
N ARG A 35 15.83 3.65 -8.49
CA ARG A 35 15.67 4.39 -7.23
C ARG A 35 14.40 5.25 -7.23
N GLN A 36 14.08 5.92 -8.34
CA GLN A 36 12.86 6.73 -8.45
C GLN A 36 11.61 5.84 -8.41
N ILE A 37 11.59 4.72 -9.13
CA ILE A 37 10.49 3.75 -9.11
C ILE A 37 10.29 3.21 -7.69
N THR A 38 11.37 2.84 -7.00
CA THR A 38 11.28 2.31 -5.63
C THR A 38 10.68 3.33 -4.67
N ARG A 39 11.07 4.61 -4.77
CA ARG A 39 10.50 5.69 -3.95
C ARG A 39 9.02 5.93 -4.27
N LEU A 40 8.66 5.97 -5.55
CA LEU A 40 7.28 6.14 -5.98
C LEU A 40 6.39 5.00 -5.45
N SER A 41 6.85 3.75 -5.55
CA SER A 41 6.13 2.58 -5.01
C SER A 41 5.91 2.70 -3.50
N GLN A 42 6.91 3.18 -2.75
CA GLN A 42 6.78 3.41 -1.30
C GLN A 42 5.77 4.53 -0.98
N GLU A 43 5.81 5.64 -1.73
CA GLU A 43 4.87 6.75 -1.56
C GLU A 43 3.44 6.34 -1.87
N ILE A 44 3.21 5.60 -2.95
CA ILE A 44 1.90 5.04 -3.30
C ILE A 44 1.39 4.11 -2.20
N GLY A 45 2.24 3.21 -1.68
CA GLY A 45 1.87 2.34 -0.56
C GLY A 45 1.47 3.13 0.70
N ASN A 46 2.23 4.19 1.03
CA ASN A 46 1.93 5.07 2.15
C ASN A 46 0.60 5.83 1.95
N LEU A 47 0.32 6.28 0.73
CA LEU A 47 -0.97 6.90 0.38
C LEU A 47 -2.12 5.90 0.54
N GLY A 48 -1.96 4.65 0.10
CA GLY A 48 -2.95 3.59 0.30
C GLY A 48 -3.28 3.37 1.78
N GLY A 49 -2.27 3.27 2.65
CA GLY A 49 -2.48 3.14 4.09
C GLY A 49 -3.15 4.35 4.75
N LYS A 50 -2.82 5.57 4.29
CA LYS A 50 -3.50 6.81 4.75
C LYS A 50 -4.94 6.86 4.28
N TRP A 51 -5.23 6.40 3.07
CA TRP A 51 -6.58 6.32 2.52
C TRP A 51 -7.46 5.36 3.33
N GLY A 52 -6.96 4.16 3.64
CA GLY A 52 -7.68 3.21 4.51
C GLY A 52 -8.05 3.85 5.86
N ARG A 53 -7.07 4.47 6.53
CA ARG A 53 -7.31 5.17 7.80
C ARG A 53 -8.29 6.32 7.69
N PHE A 54 -8.27 7.05 6.58
CA PHE A 54 -9.23 8.13 6.33
C PHE A 54 -10.66 7.58 6.28
N VAL A 55 -10.89 6.48 5.56
CA VAL A 55 -12.21 5.83 5.50
C VAL A 55 -12.62 5.29 6.88
N GLU A 56 -11.71 4.62 7.61
CA GLU A 56 -11.95 4.16 9.00
C GLU A 56 -12.44 5.30 9.91
N ASN A 57 -11.77 6.45 9.84
CA ASN A 57 -12.09 7.63 10.66
C ASN A 57 -13.42 8.29 10.29
N MET A 58 -13.91 8.10 9.05
CA MET A 58 -15.25 8.54 8.67
C MET A 58 -16.34 7.57 9.15
N VAL A 59 -16.07 6.26 9.14
CA VAL A 59 -17.06 5.24 9.50
C VAL A 59 -17.28 5.17 11.01
N ALA A 60 -16.21 5.22 11.80
CA ALA A 60 -16.31 5.07 13.26
C ALA A 60 -17.36 5.97 13.93
N PRO A 61 -17.39 7.31 13.73
CA PRO A 61 -18.43 8.14 14.33
C PRO A 61 -19.83 7.86 13.78
N ALA A 62 -19.96 7.39 12.54
CA ALA A 62 -21.24 7.05 11.94
C ALA A 62 -21.88 5.78 12.56
N CYS A 63 -21.09 4.92 13.20
CA CYS A 63 -21.57 3.71 13.86
C CYS A 63 -22.61 4.02 14.94
N GLU A 64 -22.45 5.11 15.70
CA GLU A 64 -23.43 5.50 16.73
C GLU A 64 -24.82 5.70 16.10
N THR A 65 -24.90 6.53 15.07
CA THR A 65 -26.17 6.83 14.38
C THR A 65 -26.73 5.59 13.67
N LEU A 66 -25.86 4.83 13.00
CA LEU A 66 -26.27 3.64 12.23
C LEU A 66 -26.93 2.58 13.13
N PHE A 67 -26.33 2.27 14.28
CA PHE A 67 -26.81 1.22 15.16
C PHE A 67 -27.96 1.68 16.05
N LEU A 68 -27.97 2.95 16.48
CA LEU A 68 -29.14 3.52 17.17
C LEU A 68 -30.40 3.47 16.30
N ASN A 69 -30.28 3.79 15.00
CA ASN A 69 -31.39 3.68 14.04
C ASN A 69 -31.88 2.25 13.83
N ARG A 70 -31.05 1.24 14.16
CA ARG A 70 -31.40 -0.19 14.15
C ARG A 70 -31.86 -0.69 15.51
N GLN A 71 -32.17 0.21 16.45
CA GLN A 71 -32.61 -0.11 17.82
C GLN A 71 -31.56 -0.90 18.62
N ILE A 72 -30.27 -0.71 18.29
CA ILE A 72 -29.15 -1.27 19.06
C ILE A 72 -28.52 -0.11 19.84
N PRO A 73 -28.64 -0.07 21.18
CA PRO A 73 -27.98 0.94 21.99
C PRO A 73 -26.48 0.96 21.75
N VAL A 74 -25.85 2.12 21.77
CA VAL A 74 -24.40 2.25 21.63
C VAL A 74 -23.88 2.94 22.88
N HIS A 75 -23.03 2.25 23.66
CA HIS A 75 -22.40 2.81 24.85
C HIS A 75 -20.95 3.21 24.60
N GLN A 76 -20.27 2.48 23.72
CA GLN A 76 -18.88 2.73 23.40
C GLN A 76 -18.58 2.37 21.94
N VAL A 77 -17.83 3.24 21.28
CA VAL A 77 -17.22 2.99 19.96
C VAL A 77 -15.71 3.06 20.14
N SER A 78 -15.00 2.01 19.73
CA SER A 78 -13.54 1.92 19.81
C SER A 78 -12.96 1.62 18.44
N GLN A 79 -11.99 2.41 18.00
CA GLN A 79 -11.29 2.19 16.73
C GLN A 79 -10.03 1.35 16.95
N ARG A 80 -9.67 0.53 15.95
CA ARG A 80 -8.40 -0.20 15.85
C ARG A 80 -8.12 -1.07 17.07
N VAL A 81 -9.14 -1.80 17.52
CA VAL A 81 -9.05 -2.67 18.69
C VAL A 81 -8.17 -3.86 18.34
N ARG A 82 -7.11 -4.07 19.11
CA ARG A 82 -6.20 -5.21 18.93
C ARG A 82 -6.29 -6.17 20.09
N LYS A 83 -6.52 -7.44 19.77
CA LYS A 83 -6.49 -8.54 20.73
C LYS A 83 -5.34 -9.48 20.37
N ARG A 84 -4.59 -9.90 21.39
CA ARG A 84 -3.54 -10.92 21.26
C ARG A 84 -3.88 -12.10 22.16
N LEU A 85 -3.92 -13.30 21.58
CA LEU A 85 -4.18 -14.55 22.30
C LEU A 85 -3.43 -15.68 21.61
N ASP A 86 -2.70 -16.50 22.36
CA ASP A 86 -1.95 -17.67 21.85
C ASP A 86 -1.07 -17.37 20.63
N GLY A 87 -0.39 -16.22 20.65
CA GLY A 87 0.46 -15.75 19.55
C GLY A 87 -0.29 -15.24 18.32
N LYS A 88 -1.62 -15.32 18.28
CA LYS A 88 -2.46 -14.75 17.23
C LYS A 88 -2.84 -13.31 17.58
N THR A 89 -2.85 -12.45 16.58
CA THR A 89 -3.35 -11.07 16.70
C THR A 89 -4.58 -10.90 15.83
N LEU A 90 -5.65 -10.38 16.40
CA LEU A 90 -6.83 -9.90 15.69
C LEU A 90 -6.88 -8.37 15.81
N GLU A 91 -7.01 -7.68 14.69
CA GLU A 91 -7.30 -6.24 14.63
C GLU A 91 -8.73 -6.07 14.13
N ILE A 92 -9.48 -5.20 14.81
CA ILE A 92 -10.86 -4.84 14.47
C ILE A 92 -10.87 -3.34 14.21
N ASP A 93 -11.32 -2.93 13.02
CA ASP A 93 -11.33 -1.53 12.62
C ASP A 93 -12.20 -0.68 13.56
N VAL A 94 -13.44 -1.12 13.81
CA VAL A 94 -14.35 -0.50 14.78
C VAL A 94 -15.09 -1.56 15.59
N LEU A 95 -14.99 -1.46 16.90
CA LEU A 95 -15.73 -2.28 17.87
C LEU A 95 -16.76 -1.41 18.56
N VAL A 96 -18.03 -1.79 18.47
CA VAL A 96 -19.13 -1.12 19.17
C VAL A 96 -19.66 -2.04 20.24
N THR A 97 -19.81 -1.53 21.46
CA THR A 97 -20.29 -2.33 22.59
C THR A 97 -21.42 -1.62 23.34
N ASN A 98 -22.33 -2.44 23.86
CA ASN A 98 -23.29 -2.08 24.90
C ASN A 98 -23.36 -3.23 25.93
N GLU A 99 -24.31 -3.18 26.86
CA GLU A 99 -24.46 -4.19 27.91
C GLU A 99 -24.78 -5.60 27.36
N ASN A 100 -25.44 -5.69 26.21
CA ASN A 100 -26.01 -6.92 25.66
C ASN A 100 -25.40 -7.34 24.31
N HIS A 101 -24.62 -6.46 23.66
CA HIS A 101 -24.16 -6.63 22.29
C HIS A 101 -22.71 -6.20 22.13
N VAL A 102 -22.01 -6.95 21.28
CA VAL A 102 -20.71 -6.59 20.72
C VAL A 102 -20.86 -6.63 19.20
N LEU A 103 -20.63 -5.51 18.53
CA LEU A 103 -20.68 -5.38 17.09
C LEU A 103 -19.27 -5.15 16.56
N VAL A 104 -18.86 -6.00 15.61
CA VAL A 104 -17.61 -5.87 14.87
C VAL A 104 -17.92 -5.21 13.54
N VAL A 105 -17.23 -4.13 13.22
CA VAL A 105 -17.36 -3.41 11.96
C VAL A 105 -15.99 -3.38 11.28
N GLU A 106 -15.94 -4.03 10.13
CA GLU A 106 -14.81 -4.00 9.20
C GLU A 106 -15.05 -2.89 8.17
N VAL A 107 -14.02 -2.12 7.86
CA VAL A 107 -14.10 -0.97 6.95
C VAL A 107 -13.34 -1.28 5.66
N LYS A 108 -14.04 -1.22 4.53
CA LYS A 108 -13.44 -1.40 3.20
C LYS A 108 -13.71 -0.18 2.33
N SER A 109 -12.67 0.36 1.71
CA SER A 109 -12.81 1.43 0.70
C SER A 109 -13.54 0.95 -0.55
N SER A 110 -13.43 -0.34 -0.86
CA SER A 110 -14.20 -1.04 -1.89
C SER A 110 -14.54 -2.43 -1.37
N LEU A 111 -15.82 -2.74 -1.23
CA LEU A 111 -16.29 -4.00 -0.66
C LEU A 111 -16.39 -5.07 -1.74
N SER A 112 -15.85 -6.26 -1.46
CA SER A 112 -16.04 -7.46 -2.27
C SER A 112 -16.69 -8.60 -1.46
N VAL A 113 -17.16 -9.65 -2.15
CA VAL A 113 -17.68 -10.85 -1.51
C VAL A 113 -16.60 -11.58 -0.72
N ASP A 114 -15.36 -11.55 -1.20
CA ASP A 114 -14.25 -12.24 -0.54
C ASP A 114 -13.85 -11.53 0.76
N ASP A 115 -13.98 -10.19 0.83
CA ASP A 115 -13.83 -9.44 2.09
C ASP A 115 -14.81 -9.93 3.17
N VAL A 116 -16.08 -10.19 2.77
CA VAL A 116 -17.10 -10.68 3.70
C VAL A 116 -16.77 -12.09 4.19
N LYS A 117 -16.35 -12.98 3.29
CA LYS A 117 -15.94 -14.35 3.65
C LYS A 117 -14.72 -14.35 4.57
N GLU A 118 -13.75 -13.49 4.30
CA GLU A 118 -12.55 -13.33 5.11
C GLU A 118 -12.90 -12.84 6.52
N LEU A 119 -13.76 -11.82 6.63
CA LEU A 119 -14.22 -11.33 7.93
C LEU A 119 -14.91 -12.43 8.74
N ILE A 120 -15.82 -13.19 8.12
CA ILE A 120 -16.51 -14.30 8.80
C ILE A 120 -15.49 -15.33 9.29
N LYS A 121 -14.54 -15.73 8.44
CA LYS A 121 -13.48 -16.69 8.80
C LYS A 121 -12.59 -16.18 9.92
N ASN A 122 -12.29 -14.88 9.98
CA ASN A 122 -11.44 -14.30 11.01
C ASN A 122 -12.13 -14.24 12.39
N LEU A 123 -13.47 -14.29 12.41
CA LEU A 123 -14.28 -14.21 13.63
C LEU A 123 -14.74 -15.59 14.15
N THR A 124 -14.54 -16.67 13.40
CA THR A 124 -14.93 -18.06 13.75
C THR A 124 -13.71 -18.96 13.96
#